data_AF-A0A0F9P2F7-F1
#
_entry.id   AF-A0A0F9P2F7-F1
#
_cell.length_a   1.000
_cell.length_b   1.000
_cell.length_c   1.000
_cell.angle_alpha   90.00
_cell.angle_beta   90.00
_cell.angle_gamma   90.00
#
_symmetry.space_group_name_H-M   'P 1'
#
loop_
_entity.id
_entity.type
_entity.pdbx_description
1 polymer ?
#
loop_
_entity_poly.entity_id
_entity_poly.type
_entity_poly.pdbx_seq_one_letter_code
_entity_poly.pdbx_strand_id
1 'polypeptide(L)'
;MEKGLDFSGNQNTTLSRDDLAKEIEHRKQIEVEREKLIKKLKDALDKVKTLSGFIPICANCKNIRDDKGYWTQIEEYIRDHSEAEFSHGICPECAKKLYPEYYKDISDEKNS
;
A
#
# COMPACT_ATOMS: atom_id res chain seq x y z
N MET A 1 61.60 37.04 24.72
CA MET A 1 62.36 35.79 24.90
C MET A 1 61.47 34.81 25.65
N GLU A 2 61.35 33.63 25.07
CA GLU A 2 60.39 32.54 25.30
C GLU A 2 60.28 32.05 26.74
N LYS A 3 59.05 31.71 27.16
CA LYS A 3 58.62 30.45 27.83
C LYS A 3 57.10 30.40 27.64
N GLY A 4 56.41 29.36 27.21
CA GLY A 4 56.66 27.93 27.09
C GLY A 4 55.27 27.29 27.20
N LEU A 5 54.99 26.32 26.34
CA LEU A 5 53.69 25.65 26.15
C LEU A 5 53.05 25.15 27.45
N ASP A 6 51.74 25.33 27.59
CA ASP A 6 50.88 24.41 28.34
C ASP A 6 49.91 23.78 27.33
N PHE A 7 50.18 22.50 27.09
CA PHE A 7 49.48 21.60 26.20
C PHE A 7 48.74 20.61 27.10
N SER A 8 47.64 21.00 27.76
CA SER A 8 46.88 20.07 28.62
C SER A 8 45.60 19.57 27.94
N GLY A 9 45.64 18.31 27.51
CA GLY A 9 44.52 17.39 27.73
C GLY A 9 43.63 17.05 26.54
N ASN A 10 44.17 16.36 25.54
CA ASN A 10 43.37 15.52 24.65
C ASN A 10 42.79 14.34 25.45
N GLN A 11 41.52 14.39 25.85
CA GLN A 11 40.82 13.28 26.50
C GLN A 11 40.43 12.25 25.45
N ASN A 12 41.40 11.45 25.00
CA ASN A 12 41.12 10.29 24.18
C ASN A 12 40.55 9.19 25.10
N THR A 13 39.23 9.11 25.20
CA THR A 13 38.51 8.09 25.98
C THR A 13 38.65 6.73 25.30
N THR A 14 39.62 5.94 25.74
CA THR A 14 39.73 4.52 25.34
C THR A 14 38.55 3.75 25.93
N LEU A 15 37.49 3.53 25.14
CA LEU A 15 36.39 2.64 25.51
C LEU A 15 36.94 1.24 25.84
N SER A 16 36.57 0.68 26.99
CA SER A 16 36.96 -0.68 27.36
C SER A 16 36.35 -1.69 26.38
N ARG A 17 37.05 -2.81 26.14
CA ARG A 17 36.55 -3.91 25.29
C ARG A 17 35.18 -4.42 25.76
N ASP A 18 34.91 -4.37 27.06
CA ASP A 18 33.64 -4.79 27.65
C ASP A 18 32.52 -3.77 27.39
N ASP A 19 32.85 -2.48 27.33
CA ASP A 19 31.89 -1.42 27.00
C ASP A 19 31.51 -1.48 25.52
N LEU A 20 32.49 -1.77 24.65
CA LEU A 20 32.24 -2.01 23.22
C LEU A 20 31.36 -3.25 22.99
N ALA A 21 31.59 -4.34 23.74
CA ALA A 21 30.77 -5.54 23.64
C ALA A 21 29.32 -5.29 24.07
N LYS A 22 29.10 -4.52 25.14
CA LYS A 22 27.76 -4.10 25.59
C LYS A 22 27.06 -3.21 24.57
N GLU A 23 27.78 -2.25 23.97
CA GLU A 23 27.25 -1.37 22.94
C GLU A 23 26.85 -2.15 21.67
N ILE A 24 27.68 -3.11 21.24
CA ILE A 24 27.35 -3.99 20.10
C ILE A 24 26.10 -4.82 20.39
N GLU A 25 26.00 -5.38 21.59
CA GLU A 25 24.83 -6.17 21.99
C GLU A 25 23.57 -5.32 22.03
N HIS A 26 23.67 -4.10 22.59
CA HIS A 26 22.57 -3.15 22.61
C HIS A 26 22.10 -2.77 21.20
N ARG A 27 23.02 -2.51 20.28
CA ARG A 27 22.69 -2.21 18.87
C ARG A 27 22.01 -3.37 18.17
N LYS A 28 22.48 -4.60 18.38
CA LYS A 28 21.84 -5.80 17.82
C LYS A 28 20.40 -5.95 18.30
N GLN A 29 20.14 -5.70 19.58
CA GLN A 29 18.79 -5.76 20.13
C GLN A 29 17.88 -4.72 19.48
N ILE A 30 18.36 -3.48 19.33
CA ILE A 30 17.64 -2.42 18.63
C ILE A 30 17.35 -2.80 17.16
N GLU A 31 18.31 -3.38 16.46
CA GLU A 31 18.13 -3.83 15.07
C GLU A 31 17.03 -4.89 14.96
N VAL A 32 17.03 -5.89 15.85
CA VAL A 32 15.99 -6.93 15.89
C VAL A 32 14.62 -6.33 16.20
N GLU A 33 14.53 -5.39 17.14
CA GLU A 33 13.26 -4.72 17.44
C GLU A 33 12.77 -3.85 16.27
N ARG A 34 13.69 -3.13 15.61
CA ARG A 34 13.40 -2.34 14.42
C ARG A 34 12.86 -3.21 13.29
N GLU A 35 13.48 -4.36 13.03
CA GLU A 35 13.02 -5.31 12.01
C GLU A 35 11.63 -5.87 12.33
N LYS A 36 11.39 -6.24 13.59
CA LYS A 36 10.06 -6.68 14.05
C LYS A 36 9.00 -5.60 13.86
N LEU A 37 9.31 -4.35 14.18
CA LEU A 37 8.41 -3.21 13.98
C LEU A 37 8.14 -2.96 12.50
N ILE A 38 9.18 -2.97 11.65
CA ILE A 38 9.03 -2.83 10.20
C ILE A 38 8.11 -3.93 9.66
N LYS A 39 8.30 -5.18 10.07
CA LYS A 39 7.43 -6.29 9.66
C LYS A 39 5.98 -6.07 10.10
N LYS A 40 5.77 -5.72 11.37
CA LYS A 40 4.42 -5.47 11.91
C LYS A 40 3.71 -4.32 11.20
N LEU A 41 4.44 -3.25 10.85
CA LEU A 41 3.91 -2.13 10.08
C LEU A 41 3.54 -2.54 8.65
N LYS A 42 4.39 -3.33 7.98
CA LYS A 42 4.08 -3.90 6.66
C LYS A 42 2.83 -4.78 6.69
N ASP A 43 2.77 -5.70 7.65
CA ASP A 43 1.62 -6.60 7.82
C ASP A 43 0.32 -5.82 8.11
N ALA A 44 0.40 -4.72 8.87
CA ALA A 44 -0.74 -3.85 9.13
C ALA A 44 -1.16 -3.07 7.87
N LEU A 45 -0.20 -2.55 7.10
CA LEU A 45 -0.45 -1.85 5.84
C LEU A 45 -1.12 -2.76 4.81
N ASP A 46 -0.66 -4.01 4.68
CA ASP A 46 -1.23 -4.97 3.74
C ASP A 46 -2.67 -5.37 4.11
N LYS A 47 -3.03 -5.36 5.40
CA LYS A 47 -4.42 -5.58 5.84
C LYS A 47 -5.35 -4.40 5.55
N VAL A 48 -4.84 -3.18 5.42
CA VAL A 48 -5.66 -2.00 5.03
C VAL A 48 -6.05 -2.07 3.55
N LYS A 49 -5.29 -2.77 2.70
CA LYS A 49 -5.57 -2.97 1.27
C LYS A 49 -6.72 -3.93 0.97
N THR A 50 -7.40 -4.45 1.99
CA THR A 50 -8.61 -5.26 1.83
C THR A 50 -9.83 -4.40 2.10
N LEU A 51 -10.76 -4.35 1.13
CA LEU A 51 -12.12 -3.80 1.25
C LEU A 51 -12.78 -4.37 2.52
N SER A 52 -12.69 -3.63 3.62
CA SER A 52 -13.21 -4.03 4.93
C SER A 52 -14.06 -2.90 5.50
N GLY A 53 -15.22 -3.26 6.06
CA GLY A 53 -16.18 -2.29 6.60
C GLY A 53 -17.40 -2.05 5.70
N PHE A 54 -18.23 -1.09 6.12
CA PHE A 54 -19.46 -0.71 5.42
C PHE A 54 -19.16 0.42 4.44
N ILE A 55 -19.35 0.17 3.14
CA ILE A 55 -19.14 1.16 2.08
C ILE A 55 -20.49 1.84 1.77
N PRO A 56 -20.66 3.14 2.07
CA PRO A 56 -21.89 3.83 1.75
C PRO A 56 -21.99 4.06 0.24
N ILE A 57 -23.03 3.49 -0.39
CA ILE A 57 -23.31 3.64 -1.83
C ILE A 57 -24.61 4.39 -2.08
N CYS A 58 -24.68 5.11 -3.21
CA CYS A 58 -25.92 5.70 -3.69
C CYS A 58 -26.86 4.60 -4.20
N ALA A 59 -28.09 4.56 -3.69
CA ALA A 59 -29.07 3.55 -4.10
C ALA A 59 -29.41 3.62 -5.61
N ASN A 60 -29.33 4.81 -6.20
CA ASN A 60 -29.66 5.05 -7.61
C ASN A 60 -28.45 4.81 -8.55
N CYS A 61 -27.37 5.58 -8.41
CA CYS A 61 -26.23 5.53 -9.34
C CYS A 61 -25.09 4.60 -8.92
N LYS A 62 -25.15 4.00 -7.72
CA LYS A 62 -24.12 3.09 -7.16
C LYS A 62 -22.74 3.71 -6.91
N ASN A 63 -22.58 5.02 -7.10
CA ASN A 63 -21.38 5.74 -6.66
C ASN A 63 -21.13 5.53 -5.16
N ILE A 64 -19.87 5.49 -4.78
CA ILE A 64 -19.41 5.37 -3.39
C ILE A 64 -19.20 6.77 -2.81
N ARG A 65 -19.62 6.96 -1.55
CA ARG A 65 -19.31 8.18 -0.80
C ARG A 65 -18.03 8.00 -0.01
N ASP A 66 -17.07 8.89 -0.19
CA ASP A 66 -15.86 8.92 0.64
C ASP A 66 -16.09 9.64 2.00
N ASP A 67 -15.08 9.61 2.86
CA ASP A 67 -15.13 10.26 4.19
C ASP A 67 -15.21 11.79 4.12
N LYS A 68 -14.87 12.38 2.97
CA LYS A 68 -14.96 13.82 2.71
C LYS A 68 -16.33 14.22 2.13
N GLY A 69 -17.20 13.25 1.83
CA GLY A 69 -18.54 13.45 1.30
C GLY A 69 -18.61 13.53 -0.23
N TYR A 70 -17.52 13.28 -0.96
CA TYR A 70 -17.51 13.22 -2.41
C TYR A 70 -18.05 11.87 -2.91
N TRP A 71 -18.67 11.90 -4.09
CA TRP A 71 -19.20 10.72 -4.74
C TRP A 71 -18.31 10.33 -5.92
N THR A 72 -17.76 9.12 -5.88
CA THR A 72 -16.90 8.57 -6.93
C THR A 72 -17.50 7.30 -7.52
N GLN A 73 -17.06 6.93 -8.72
CA GLN A 73 -17.48 5.67 -9.34
C GLN A 73 -16.91 4.48 -8.56
N ILE A 74 -17.66 3.37 -8.55
CA ILE A 74 -17.28 2.18 -7.78
C ILE A 74 -15.97 1.57 -8.29
N GLU A 75 -15.74 1.59 -9.59
CA GLU A 75 -14.54 1.07 -10.24
C GLU A 75 -13.29 1.85 -9.80
N GLU A 76 -13.42 3.17 -9.65
CA GLU A 76 -12.34 4.03 -9.15
C GLU A 76 -12.00 3.69 -7.70
N TYR A 77 -13.02 3.59 -6.85
CA TYR A 77 -12.81 3.23 -5.45
C TYR A 77 -12.16 1.85 -5.30
N ILE A 78 -12.63 0.83 -6.04
CA ILE A 78 -12.07 -0.53 -5.95
C ILE A 78 -10.62 -0.54 -6.44
N ARG A 79 -10.31 0.17 -7.53
CA ARG A 79 -8.94 0.28 -8.03
C ARG A 79 -8.00 0.95 -7.02
N ASP A 80 -8.47 1.97 -6.32
CA ASP A 80 -7.63 2.69 -5.34
C ASP A 80 -7.43 1.90 -4.03
N HIS A 81 -8.36 1.00 -3.70
CA HIS A 81 -8.40 0.27 -2.43
C HIS A 81 -8.16 -1.24 -2.57
N SER A 82 -7.75 -1.71 -3.75
CA SER A 82 -7.41 -3.12 -4.00
C SER A 82 -6.41 -3.26 -5.15
N GLU A 83 -5.96 -4.48 -5.42
CA GLU A 83 -5.09 -4.80 -6.56
C GLU A 83 -5.89 -5.18 -7.83
N ALA A 84 -7.20 -4.87 -7.88
CA ALA A 84 -8.06 -5.23 -8.99
C ALA A 84 -7.90 -4.30 -10.20
N GLU A 85 -7.80 -4.88 -11.40
CA GLU A 85 -7.86 -4.16 -12.67
C GLU A 85 -9.18 -4.44 -13.39
N PHE A 86 -9.75 -3.41 -14.03
CA PHE A 86 -10.99 -3.51 -14.79
C PHE A 86 -10.73 -3.43 -16.29
N SER A 87 -11.33 -4.35 -17.03
CA SER A 87 -11.46 -4.24 -18.49
C SER A 87 -12.89 -3.84 -18.85
N HIS A 88 -13.05 -3.19 -20.00
CA HIS A 88 -14.37 -2.79 -20.50
C HIS A 88 -14.83 -3.80 -21.55
N GLY A 89 -15.88 -4.55 -21.23
CA GLY A 89 -16.51 -5.51 -22.14
C GLY A 89 -18.03 -5.37 -22.10
N ILE A 90 -18.70 -5.81 -23.16
CA ILE A 90 -20.16 -5.86 -23.24
C ILE A 90 -20.56 -7.34 -23.24
N CYS A 91 -21.36 -7.78 -22.26
CA CYS A 91 -21.83 -9.15 -22.21
C CYS A 91 -22.82 -9.43 -23.36
N PRO A 92 -23.05 -10.70 -23.75
CA PRO A 92 -24.00 -11.09 -24.78
C PRO A 92 -25.40 -10.49 -24.62
N GLU A 93 -25.92 -10.41 -23.39
CA GLU A 93 -27.25 -9.87 -23.12
C GLU A 93 -27.31 -8.36 -23.33
N CYS A 94 -26.30 -7.63 -22.83
CA CYS A 94 -26.18 -6.19 -23.06
C CYS A 94 -26.00 -5.88 -24.54
N ALA A 95 -25.20 -6.68 -25.26
CA ALA A 95 -25.00 -6.52 -26.70
C ALA A 95 -26.33 -6.72 -27.46
N LYS A 96 -27.10 -7.77 -27.16
CA LYS A 96 -28.44 -8.00 -27.74
C LYS A 96 -29.39 -6.84 -27.49
N LYS A 97 -29.33 -6.22 -26.30
CA LYS A 97 -30.21 -5.13 -25.92
C LYS A 97 -29.84 -3.79 -26.55
N LEU A 98 -28.54 -3.49 -26.60
CA LEU A 98 -28.02 -2.22 -27.11
C LEU A 98 -27.87 -2.19 -28.64
N TYR A 99 -27.58 -3.35 -29.23
CA TYR A 99 -27.32 -3.51 -30.66
C TYR A 99 -28.14 -4.69 -31.25
N PRO A 100 -29.48 -4.67 -31.12
CA PRO A 100 -30.33 -5.78 -31.52
C PRO A 100 -30.23 -6.09 -33.02
N GLU A 101 -29.98 -5.10 -33.87
CA GLU A 101 -29.79 -5.26 -35.31
C GLU A 101 -28.52 -6.02 -35.69
N TYR A 102 -27.42 -5.83 -34.96
CA TYR A 102 -26.13 -6.50 -35.23
C TYR A 102 -26.04 -7.90 -34.62
N TYR A 103 -26.93 -8.25 -33.70
CA TYR A 103 -26.88 -9.54 -33.00
C TYR A 103 -27.63 -10.65 -33.74
N LYS A 104 -28.56 -10.31 -34.64
CA LYS A 104 -29.35 -11.28 -35.40
C LYS A 104 -28.53 -12.05 -36.43
N ASP A 105 -27.43 -11.49 -36.92
CA ASP A 105 -26.63 -12.10 -37.99
C ASP A 105 -25.64 -13.16 -37.48
N ILE A 106 -25.35 -13.22 -36.17
CA ILE A 106 -24.33 -14.13 -35.61
C ILE A 106 -24.90 -15.52 -35.29
N SER A 107 -26.23 -15.66 -35.14
CA SER A 107 -26.86 -16.98 -34.91
C SER A 107 -26.98 -17.84 -36.17
N ASP A 108 -26.85 -17.23 -37.34
CA ASP A 108 -27.20 -17.89 -38.61
C ASP A 108 -25.96 -18.47 -39.32
N GLU A 109 -24.74 -18.04 -38.95
CA GLU A 109 -23.49 -18.54 -39.53
C GLU A 109 -22.90 -19.78 -38.80
N LYS A 110 -23.37 -20.12 -37.60
CA LYS A 110 -22.83 -21.28 -36.84
C LYS A 110 -23.45 -22.63 -37.21
N ASN A 111 -24.32 -22.69 -38.21
CA ASN A 111 -24.98 -23.91 -38.69
C ASN A 111 -24.73 -24.19 -40.18
N SER A 112 -23.70 -23.61 -40.81
CA SER A 112 -23.29 -23.95 -42.18
C SER A 112 -21.94 -24.65 -42.25
#